data_AF-A0A8T4U3K5-F1
#
_entry.id   AF-A0A8T4U3K5-F1
#
_cell.length_a   1.000
_cell.length_b   1.000
_cell.length_c   1.000
_cell.angle_alpha   90.00
_cell.angle_beta   90.00
_cell.angle_gamma   90.00
#
_symmetry.space_group_name_H-M   'P 1'
#
loop_
_entity.id
_entity.type
_entity.pdbx_description
1 polymer ?
#
loop_
_entity_poly.entity_id
_entity_poly.type
_entity_poly.pdbx_seq_one_letter_code
_entity_poly.pdbx_strand_id
1 'polypeptide(L)' 'LLFKEGFTEKSHYALFIFIKDKYKDKIEKKFINEFNNLRLERHEITYGLDKFIVNKEETKQVLEIAEEFLKAIIKLV' A
#
# COMPACT_ATOMS: atom_id res chain seq x y z
N LEU A 1 -11.36 -3.79 4.79
CA LEU A 1 -10.77 -4.76 5.74
C LEU A 1 -10.78 -4.22 7.17
N LEU A 2 -10.01 -3.18 7.48
CA LEU A 2 -9.85 -2.63 8.83
C LEU A 2 -11.19 -2.35 9.54
N PHE A 3 -12.12 -1.65 8.89
CA PHE A 3 -13.46 -1.40 9.44
C PHE A 3 -14.32 -2.66 9.60
N LYS A 4 -14.19 -3.64 8.69
CA LYS A 4 -14.91 -4.94 8.77
C LYS A 4 -14.50 -5.71 10.03
N GLU A 5 -13.27 -5.52 10.50
CA GLU A 5 -12.76 -6.10 11.75
C GLU A 5 -12.97 -5.20 12.98
N GLY A 6 -13.76 -4.13 12.87
CA GLY A 6 -14.12 -3.27 14.00
C GLY A 6 -13.03 -2.27 14.44
N PHE A 7 -11.97 -2.12 13.65
CA PHE A 7 -10.94 -1.11 13.91
C PHE A 7 -11.29 0.22 13.24
N THR A 8 -10.66 1.30 13.70
CA THR A 8 -10.70 2.62 13.04
C THR A 8 -9.31 2.98 12.52
N GLU A 9 -9.22 3.58 11.34
CA GLU A 9 -7.92 4.08 10.84
C GLU A 9 -7.42 5.23 11.73
N LYS A 10 -6.14 5.17 12.10
CA LYS A 10 -5.46 6.22 12.89
C LYS A 10 -4.39 6.96 12.10
N SER A 11 -3.76 6.28 11.14
CA SER A 11 -2.79 6.84 10.20
C SER A 11 -2.53 5.83 9.08
N HIS A 12 -1.93 6.29 7.98
CA HIS A 12 -1.50 5.40 6.90
C HIS A 12 -0.48 4.34 7.37
N TYR A 13 0.37 4.68 8.35
CA TYR A 13 1.29 3.71 8.93
C TYR A 13 0.54 2.66 9.78
N ALA A 14 -0.45 3.08 10.56
CA ALA A 14 -1.29 2.15 11.31
C ALA A 14 -2.04 1.19 10.38
N LEU A 15 -2.52 1.67 9.23
CA LEU A 15 -3.12 0.83 8.20
C LEU A 15 -2.13 -0.21 7.65
N PHE A 16 -0.88 0.19 7.37
CA PHE A 16 0.17 -0.76 6.96
C PHE A 16 0.42 -1.82 8.03
N ILE A 17 0.56 -1.44 9.30
CA ILE A 17 0.76 -2.39 10.40
C ILE A 17 -0.43 -3.35 10.52
N PHE A 18 -1.67 -2.84 10.41
CA PHE A 18 -2.87 -3.67 10.43
C PHE A 18 -2.85 -4.73 9.31
N ILE A 19 -2.57 -4.33 8.07
CA ILE A 19 -2.49 -5.26 6.94
C ILE A 19 -1.37 -6.27 7.16
N LYS A 20 -0.18 -5.82 7.55
CA LYS A 20 0.98 -6.68 7.81
C LYS A 20 0.73 -7.68 8.94
N ASP A 21 0.02 -7.30 9.99
CA ASP A 21 -0.24 -8.21 11.12
C ASP A 21 -1.36 -9.20 10.81
N LYS A 22 -2.50 -8.71 10.29
CA LYS A 22 -3.72 -9.51 10.12
C LYS A 22 -3.80 -10.29 8.82
N TYR A 23 -3.05 -9.87 7.79
CA TYR A 23 -3.14 -10.42 6.44
C TYR A 23 -1.83 -10.99 5.90
N LYS A 24 -0.70 -10.95 6.62
CA LYS A 24 0.60 -11.49 6.14
C LYS A 24 0.57 -12.91 5.59
N ASP A 25 -0.28 -13.76 6.16
CA ASP A 25 -0.38 -15.17 5.77
C ASP A 25 -1.51 -15.39 4.73
N LYS A 26 -2.23 -14.32 4.36
CA LYS A 26 -3.39 -14.33 3.45
C LYS A 26 -3.11 -13.65 2.12
N ILE A 27 -2.08 -12.79 2.05
CA ILE A 27 -1.65 -12.12 0.82
C ILE A 27 -0.16 -12.33 0.61
N GLU A 28 0.27 -12.30 -0.64
CA GLU A 28 1.68 -12.41 -0.98
C GLU A 28 2.49 -11.30 -0.32
N LYS A 29 3.66 -11.66 0.22
CA LYS A 29 4.59 -10.75 0.89
C LYS A 29 4.95 -9.54 0.00
N LYS A 30 5.00 -9.73 -1.33
CA LYS A 30 5.27 -8.65 -2.28
C LYS A 30 4.31 -7.47 -2.09
N PHE A 31 3.01 -7.73 -1.91
CA PHE A 31 2.01 -6.67 -1.78
C PHE A 31 2.16 -5.87 -0.49
N ILE A 32 2.54 -6.51 0.61
CA ILE A 32 2.78 -5.85 1.90
C ILE A 32 3.98 -4.92 1.81
N ASN A 33 5.04 -5.38 1.16
CA ASN A 33 6.25 -4.60 0.96
C ASN A 33 5.97 -3.40 0.05
N GLU A 34 5.35 -3.64 -1.11
CA GLU A 34 5.02 -2.57 -2.06
C GLU A 34 4.06 -1.56 -1.44
N PHE A 35 3.06 -1.99 -0.68
CA PHE A 35 2.17 -1.05 0.01
C PHE A 35 2.92 -0.11 0.94
N ASN A 36 3.93 -0.60 1.67
CA ASN A 36 4.74 0.26 2.53
C ASN A 36 5.68 1.16 1.73
N ASN A 37 6.31 0.64 0.68
CA ASN A 37 7.20 1.41 -0.19
C ASN A 37 6.45 2.57 -0.83
N LEU A 38 5.31 2.28 -1.47
CA LEU A 38 4.46 3.28 -2.12
C LEU A 38 3.90 4.30 -1.11
N ARG A 39 3.61 3.88 0.13
CA ARG A 39 3.20 4.81 1.19
C ARG A 39 4.30 5.81 1.54
N LEU A 40 5.56 5.35 1.61
CA LEU A 40 6.73 6.21 1.88
C LEU A 40 7.02 7.11 0.68
N GLU A 41 7.08 6.54 -0.52
CA GLU A 41 7.31 7.27 -1.76
C GLU A 41 6.26 8.36 -1.97
N ARG A 42 4.98 8.06 -1.78
CA ARG A 42 3.90 9.06 -1.86
C ARG A 42 4.08 10.18 -0.84
N HIS A 43 4.60 9.90 0.36
CA HIS A 43 4.90 10.94 1.35
C HIS A 43 6.02 11.85 0.87
N GLU A 44 7.13 11.29 0.40
CA GLU A 44 8.26 12.05 -0.13
C GLU A 44 7.91 12.85 -1.39
N ILE A 45 7.13 12.29 -2.32
CA ILE A 45 6.66 13.02 -3.51
C ILE A 45 5.78 14.22 -3.12
N THR A 46 4.93 14.05 -2.10
CA THR A 46 3.94 15.09 -1.72
C THR A 46 4.55 16.17 -0.84
N TYR A 47 5.45 15.79 0.07
CA TYR A 47 5.93 16.65 1.16
C TYR A 47 7.45 16.80 1.22
N GLY A 48 8.19 15.97 0.47
CA GLY A 48 9.64 16.05 0.40
C GLY A 48 10.11 17.36 -0.21
N LEU A 49 11.30 17.79 0.19
CA LEU A 49 11.91 19.03 -0.28
C LEU A 49 12.70 18.85 -1.58
N ASP A 50 13.02 17.60 -1.93
CA ASP A 50 13.77 17.26 -3.13
C ASP A 50 12.88 17.28 -4.37
N LYS A 51 13.46 17.68 -5.51
CA LYS A 51 12.79 17.55 -6.80
C LYS A 51 12.63 16.08 -7.15
N PHE A 52 11.44 15.55 -6.97
CA PHE A 52 11.08 14.24 -7.46
C PHE A 52 10.90 14.26 -8.98
N ILE A 53 11.64 13.41 -9.69
CA ILE A 53 11.45 13.17 -11.12
C ILE A 53 10.58 11.92 -11.24
N VAL A 54 9.34 12.09 -11.64
CA VAL A 54 8.41 10.98 -11.84
C VAL A 54 8.55 10.43 -13.26
N ASN A 55 8.90 9.15 -13.37
CA ASN A 55 8.98 8.45 -14.64
C ASN A 55 7.61 7.82 -15.00
N LYS A 56 7.18 7.99 -16.25
CA LYS A 56 5.92 7.43 -16.75
C LYS A 56 5.89 5.90 -16.67
N GLU A 57 6.99 5.22 -16.97
CA GLU A 57 7.03 3.76 -16.96
C GLU A 57 6.97 3.22 -15.54
N GLU A 58 7.70 3.85 -14.60
CA GLU A 58 7.61 3.52 -13.17
C GLU A 58 6.19 3.74 -12.64
N THR A 59 5.56 4.86 -13.00
CA THR A 59 4.17 5.15 -12.62
C THR A 59 3.21 4.06 -13.11
N LYS A 60 3.42 3.56 -14.34
CA LYS A 60 2.60 2.48 -14.90
C LYS A 60 2.78 1.18 -14.11
N GLN A 61 4.01 0.82 -13.75
CA GLN A 61 4.28 -0.35 -12.91
C GLN A 61 3.63 -0.24 -11.53
N VAL A 62 3.68 0.95 -10.91
CA VAL A 62 3.00 1.22 -9.64
C VAL A 62 1.49 1.01 -9.75
N LEU A 63 0.87 1.48 -10.84
CA LEU A 63 -0.56 1.26 -11.08
C LEU A 63 -0.89 -0.23 -11.25
N GLU A 64 -0.10 -0.97 -12.01
CA GLU A 64 -0.26 -2.42 -12.19
C GLU A 64 -0.17 -3.16 -10.83
N ILE A 65 0.83 -2.82 -10.01
CA ILE A 65 0.98 -3.37 -8.65
C ILE A 65 -0.24 -3.06 -7.78
N ALA A 66 -0.73 -1.81 -7.82
CA ALA A 66 -1.90 -1.40 -7.05
C ALA A 66 -3.17 -2.15 -7.47
N GLU A 67 -3.37 -2.37 -8.76
CA GLU A 67 -4.47 -3.17 -9.29
C GLU A 67 -4.39 -4.64 -8.88
N GLU A 68 -3.20 -5.25 -9.00
CA GLU A 68 -2.97 -6.62 -8.53
C GLU A 68 -3.25 -6.76 -7.04
N PHE A 69 -2.80 -5.79 -6.24
CA PHE A 69 -3.02 -5.81 -4.81
C PHE A 69 -4.51 -5.68 -4.48
N LEU A 70 -5.23 -4.77 -5.13
CA LEU A 70 -6.68 -4.63 -4.96
C LEU A 70 -7.41 -5.93 -5.31
N LYS A 71 -7.06 -6.59 -6.41
CA LYS A 71 -7.61 -7.90 -6.79
C LYS A 71 -7.35 -8.96 -5.73
N ALA A 72 -6.14 -8.99 -5.15
CA ALA A 72 -5.82 -9.90 -4.05
C ALA A 72 -6.67 -9.64 -2.80
N ILE A 73 -6.89 -8.38 -2.44
CA ILE A 73 -7.75 -8.00 -1.30
C ILE A 73 -9.22 -8.38 -1.55
N ILE A 74 -9.75 -8.13 -2.75
CA ILE A 74 -11.14 -8.45 -3.10
C ILE A 74 -11.42 -9.96 -2.94
N LYS A 75 -10.47 -10.82 -3.29
CA LYS A 75 -10.59 -12.28 -3.11
C LYS A 75 -10.71 -12.73 -1.65
N LEU A 76 -10.40 -11.86 -0.68
CA LEU A 76 -10.44 -12.16 0.75
C LEU A 76 -11.75 -11.70 1.43
N VAL A 77 -12.56 -10.87 0.77
CA VAL A 77 -13.72 -10.20 1.36
C VAL A 77 -15.01 -10.93 1.04
#